data_AF-A0A2M7DR14-F1
#
_entry.id   AF-A0A2M7DR14-F1
#
_cell.length_a   1.000
_cell.length_b   1.000
_cell.length_c   1.000
_cell.angle_alpha   90.00
_cell.angle_beta   90.00
_cell.angle_gamma   90.00
#
_symmetry.space_group_name_H-M   'P 1'
#
loop_
_entity.id
_entity.type
_entity.pdbx_description
1 polymer ?
#
loop_
_entity_poly.entity_id
_entity_poly.type
_entity_poly.pdbx_seq_one_letter_code
_entity_poly.pdbx_strand_id
1 'polypeptide(L)'
;MFINKGKKSMNRKERVKQALKFQETDIVPYYVDFTMPAYDKLAKYYNDQNFIDKIGNHFAFPTTRNLAGWKNLGNEKYQDEFGAIWNKTIDKDIGTVDNSMLPDPTLKNYIFPDPYKPGRFDGYEDFVQKNKDKFIVHAIGFSLFERAWTLRGMENLLMDMILNPSFVEELLDKIVEYNLGIIEQATKFDIDACYFGDDWGQQHGLIMGPNLWRKFIKPRLKKMYDRVHKSNLFVLQHSCGDIKELIPELIDIGLNVLNPFQPEVMDVYDIKKNYGKHLAFWGGLST
;
A
#
# COMPACT_ATOMS: atom_id res chain seq x y z
N MET A 1 9.70 30.26 29.56
CA MET A 1 10.83 30.21 28.61
C MET A 1 11.63 28.95 28.92
N PHE A 2 11.19 27.79 28.40
CA PHE A 2 11.91 26.54 28.58
C PHE A 2 12.92 26.41 27.44
N ILE A 3 14.18 26.68 27.75
CA ILE A 3 15.31 26.49 26.85
C ILE A 3 15.47 24.97 26.67
N ASN A 4 15.05 24.47 25.52
CA ASN A 4 15.15 23.06 25.16
C ASN A 4 16.63 22.72 24.95
N LYS A 5 17.26 22.11 25.96
CA LYS A 5 18.67 21.71 25.93
C LYS A 5 18.87 20.64 24.85
N GLY A 6 19.51 21.00 23.74
CA GLY A 6 20.37 20.11 22.95
C GLY A 6 19.74 18.84 22.36
N LYS A 7 18.49 18.84 21.88
CA LYS A 7 18.04 17.75 20.99
C LYS A 7 18.89 17.78 19.72
N LYS A 8 19.68 16.72 19.48
CA LYS A 8 20.45 16.51 18.24
C LYS A 8 19.49 16.69 17.07
N SER A 9 19.81 17.57 16.12
CA SER A 9 18.97 17.79 14.93
C SER A 9 18.78 16.46 14.20
N MET A 10 17.56 15.93 14.20
CA MET A 10 17.24 14.68 13.52
C MET A 10 17.06 14.93 12.02
N ASN A 11 17.53 14.00 11.19
CA ASN A 11 17.15 13.99 9.78
C ASN A 11 15.73 13.40 9.61
N ARG A 12 15.17 13.47 8.40
CA ARG A 12 13.79 13.05 8.15
C ARG A 12 13.60 11.55 8.41
N LYS A 13 14.52 10.71 7.93
CA LYS A 13 14.53 9.25 8.15
C LYS A 13 14.59 8.89 9.64
N GLU A 14 15.43 9.57 10.42
CA GLU A 14 15.56 9.37 11.86
C GLU A 14 14.27 9.69 12.60
N ARG A 15 13.58 10.79 12.24
CA ARG A 15 12.28 11.13 12.83
C ARG A 15 11.26 10.02 12.62
N VAL A 16 11.14 9.51 11.40
CA VAL A 16 10.21 8.40 11.10
C VAL A 16 10.60 7.16 11.92
N LYS A 17 11.87 6.75 11.92
CA LYS A 17 12.33 5.59 12.68
C LYS A 17 12.10 5.73 14.19
N GLN A 18 12.24 6.92 14.76
CA GLN A 18 11.94 7.15 16.18
C GLN A 18 10.45 7.11 16.47
N ALA A 19 9.62 7.72 15.61
CA ALA A 19 8.17 7.65 15.75
C ALA A 19 7.65 6.21 15.69
N LEU A 20 8.19 5.38 14.78
CA LEU A 20 7.87 3.95 14.67
C LEU A 20 8.35 3.11 15.87
N LYS A 21 9.31 3.63 16.65
CA LYS A 21 9.75 3.06 17.93
C LYS A 21 9.00 3.63 19.14
N PHE A 22 7.93 4.40 18.89
CA PHE A 22 7.14 5.09 19.91
C PHE A 22 7.99 6.04 20.80
N GLN A 23 9.03 6.63 20.21
CA GLN A 23 9.89 7.62 20.87
C GLN A 23 9.48 9.03 20.47
N GLU A 24 9.70 9.99 21.37
CA GLU A 24 9.39 11.40 21.13
C GLU A 24 10.33 12.02 20.09
N THR A 25 9.75 12.66 19.09
CA THR A 25 10.48 13.38 18.04
C THR A 25 10.48 14.90 18.30
N ASP A 26 11.17 15.67 17.47
CA ASP A 26 11.13 17.15 17.47
C ASP A 26 9.85 17.68 16.80
N ILE A 27 9.38 17.00 15.75
CA ILE A 27 8.07 17.20 15.11
C ILE A 27 7.46 15.84 14.74
N VAL A 28 6.15 15.78 14.54
CA VAL A 28 5.48 14.58 13.99
C VAL A 28 5.93 14.41 12.52
N PRO A 29 6.47 13.25 12.11
CA PRO A 29 6.84 13.02 10.72
C PRO A 29 5.58 13.00 9.85
N TYR A 30 5.70 13.51 8.63
CA TYR A 30 4.58 13.62 7.70
C TYR A 30 4.99 13.32 6.26
N TYR A 31 4.00 12.91 5.48
CA TYR A 31 4.03 12.86 4.03
C TYR A 31 2.72 13.39 3.51
N VAL A 32 2.79 14.29 2.54
CA VAL A 32 1.65 14.85 1.83
C VAL A 32 1.89 14.67 0.34
N ASP A 33 0.88 14.14 -0.34
CA ASP A 33 0.81 14.06 -1.80
C ASP A 33 -0.59 14.50 -2.26
N PHE A 34 -0.75 14.73 -3.55
CA PHE A 34 -1.94 15.34 -4.12
C PHE A 34 -2.40 14.58 -5.35
N THR A 35 -3.72 14.49 -5.53
CA THR A 35 -4.28 14.12 -6.84
C THR A 35 -3.82 15.13 -7.90
N MET A 36 -3.71 14.70 -9.15
CA MET A 36 -3.25 15.58 -10.23
C MET A 36 -4.03 16.91 -10.31
N PRO A 37 -5.38 16.93 -10.17
CA PRO A 37 -6.14 18.19 -10.15
C PRO A 37 -5.81 19.09 -8.96
N ALA A 38 -5.51 18.53 -7.78
CA ALA A 38 -5.13 19.29 -6.60
C ALA A 38 -3.69 19.83 -6.72
N TYR A 39 -2.78 19.00 -7.24
CA TYR A 39 -1.41 19.39 -7.55
C TYR A 39 -1.36 20.60 -8.48
N ASP A 40 -2.08 20.53 -9.60
CA ASP A 40 -2.12 21.60 -10.61
C ASP A 40 -2.62 22.93 -10.04
N LYS A 41 -3.61 22.89 -9.14
CA LYS A 41 -4.13 24.09 -8.46
C LYS A 41 -3.08 24.70 -7.55
N LEU A 42 -2.41 23.89 -6.74
CA LEU A 42 -1.38 24.37 -5.80
C LEU A 42 -0.14 24.88 -6.53
N ALA A 43 0.33 24.16 -7.55
CA ALA A 43 1.46 24.59 -8.38
C ALA A 43 1.21 25.96 -9.03
N LYS A 44 -0.02 26.18 -9.53
CA LYS A 44 -0.44 27.50 -10.05
C LYS A 44 -0.52 28.57 -8.96
N TYR A 45 -1.08 28.24 -7.80
CA TYR A 45 -1.20 29.18 -6.68
C TYR A 45 0.16 29.66 -6.16
N TYR A 46 1.11 28.75 -5.98
CA TYR A 46 2.48 29.07 -5.55
C TYR A 46 3.39 29.57 -6.67
N ASN A 47 2.93 29.51 -7.93
CA ASN A 47 3.73 29.76 -9.12
C ASN A 47 5.04 28.94 -9.12
N ASP A 48 4.93 27.65 -8.74
CA ASP A 48 6.06 26.74 -8.58
C ASP A 48 5.63 25.30 -8.88
N GLN A 49 6.12 24.75 -10.00
CA GLN A 49 5.84 23.38 -10.40
C GLN A 49 6.57 22.33 -9.55
N ASN A 50 7.55 22.74 -8.73
CA ASN A 50 8.32 21.86 -7.85
C ASN A 50 8.08 22.18 -6.37
N PHE A 51 6.93 22.77 -6.03
CA PHE A 51 6.62 23.15 -4.64
C PHE A 51 6.69 21.94 -3.69
N ILE A 52 6.38 20.74 -4.18
CA ILE A 52 6.40 19.48 -3.41
C ILE A 52 7.80 19.13 -2.87
N ASP A 53 8.87 19.55 -3.56
CA ASP A 53 10.24 19.33 -3.09
C ASP A 53 10.58 20.20 -1.87
N LYS A 54 9.81 21.28 -1.67
CA LYS A 54 10.03 22.29 -0.62
C LYS A 54 9.18 22.06 0.62
N ILE A 55 8.11 21.25 0.54
CA ILE A 55 7.23 20.98 1.70
C ILE A 55 7.88 20.10 2.78
N GLY A 56 9.03 19.50 2.48
CA GLY A 56 9.82 18.78 3.48
C GLY A 56 9.32 17.38 3.83
N ASN A 57 8.65 16.70 2.90
CA ASN A 57 8.17 15.32 3.04
C ASN A 57 9.23 14.38 3.62
N HIS A 58 8.82 13.58 4.62
CA HIS A 58 9.71 12.67 5.33
C HIS A 58 9.90 11.33 4.64
N PHE A 59 9.01 10.98 3.71
CA PHE A 59 8.97 9.70 3.02
C PHE A 59 9.35 9.88 1.55
N ALA A 60 9.87 8.82 0.95
CA ALA A 60 10.15 8.73 -0.48
C ALA A 60 9.75 7.36 -1.02
N PHE A 61 9.13 7.34 -2.19
CA PHE A 61 8.56 6.14 -2.80
C PHE A 61 9.24 5.90 -4.15
N PRO A 62 10.23 4.99 -4.23
CA PRO A 62 10.76 4.58 -5.51
C PRO A 62 9.68 3.81 -6.28
N THR A 63 9.55 4.10 -7.58
CA THR A 63 8.62 3.41 -8.45
C THR A 63 9.33 2.27 -9.17
N THR A 64 8.80 1.05 -9.09
CA THR A 64 9.22 0.00 -10.03
C THR A 64 8.72 0.33 -11.41
N ARG A 65 9.53 0.10 -12.45
CA ARG A 65 9.05 0.21 -13.81
C ARG A 65 8.03 -0.89 -14.07
N ASN A 66 6.80 -0.51 -14.40
CA ASN A 66 5.92 -1.41 -15.12
C ASN A 66 6.50 -1.53 -16.55
N LEU A 67 7.25 -2.59 -16.81
CA LEU A 67 7.94 -2.80 -18.08
C LEU A 67 7.01 -3.10 -19.25
N ALA A 68 5.77 -3.54 -18.98
CA ALA A 68 4.73 -3.62 -20.01
C ALA A 68 4.05 -2.25 -20.23
N GLY A 69 4.26 -1.30 -19.31
CA GLY A 69 3.50 -0.07 -19.21
C GLY A 69 2.03 -0.33 -18.91
N TRP A 70 1.29 0.76 -18.77
CA TRP A 70 -0.16 0.71 -18.97
C TRP A 70 -0.41 0.81 -20.46
N LYS A 71 -0.90 -0.27 -21.08
CA LYS A 71 -1.20 -0.26 -22.51
C LYS A 71 -2.47 0.57 -22.74
N ASN A 72 -2.32 1.73 -23.36
CA ASN A 72 -3.45 2.57 -23.76
C ASN A 72 -4.26 1.85 -24.85
N LEU A 73 -5.52 1.54 -24.55
CA LEU A 73 -6.45 0.86 -25.47
C LEU A 73 -7.38 1.86 -26.20
N GLY A 74 -7.21 3.17 -25.96
CA GLY A 74 -8.12 4.22 -26.39
C GLY A 74 -9.31 4.39 -25.45
N ASN A 75 -10.10 5.45 -25.66
CA ASN A 75 -11.33 5.74 -24.91
C ASN A 75 -11.16 5.75 -23.38
N GLU A 76 -10.05 6.31 -22.90
CA GLU A 76 -9.72 6.35 -21.46
C GLU A 76 -9.59 4.95 -20.81
N LYS A 77 -9.33 3.91 -21.61
CA LYS A 77 -9.07 2.54 -21.13
C LYS A 77 -7.59 2.20 -21.19
N TYR A 78 -7.11 1.58 -20.11
CA TYR A 78 -5.72 1.21 -19.98
C TYR A 78 -5.59 -0.20 -19.42
N GLN A 79 -4.75 -1.03 -20.01
CA GLN A 79 -4.49 -2.39 -19.54
C GLN A 79 -3.19 -2.45 -18.72
N ASP A 80 -3.26 -3.06 -17.54
CA ASP A 80 -2.09 -3.29 -16.67
C ASP A 80 -1.31 -4.57 -17.02
N GLU A 81 -0.20 -4.82 -16.34
CA GLU A 81 0.66 -5.99 -16.63
C GLU A 81 -0.01 -7.34 -16.31
N PHE A 82 -1.03 -7.34 -15.44
CA PHE A 82 -1.81 -8.51 -15.09
C PHE A 82 -2.95 -8.78 -16.10
N GLY A 83 -3.16 -7.87 -17.05
CA GLY A 83 -4.17 -7.96 -18.09
C GLY A 83 -5.51 -7.28 -17.74
N ALA A 84 -5.65 -6.72 -16.54
CA ALA A 84 -6.86 -6.00 -16.14
C ALA A 84 -6.97 -4.69 -16.93
N ILE A 85 -8.17 -4.41 -17.44
CA ILE A 85 -8.51 -3.21 -18.20
C ILE A 85 -9.22 -2.25 -17.27
N TRP A 86 -8.62 -1.09 -17.08
CA TRP A 86 -9.12 -0.02 -16.23
C TRP A 86 -9.75 1.07 -17.09
N ASN A 87 -11.05 1.25 -16.91
CA ASN A 87 -11.87 2.24 -17.59
C ASN A 87 -11.98 3.51 -16.74
N LYS A 88 -11.39 4.61 -17.22
CA LYS A 88 -11.33 5.89 -16.52
C LYS A 88 -12.42 6.89 -16.92
N THR A 89 -13.46 6.46 -17.64
CA THR A 89 -14.53 7.38 -18.08
C THR A 89 -15.42 7.88 -16.93
N ILE A 90 -15.51 7.12 -15.83
CA ILE A 90 -16.29 7.47 -14.64
C ILE A 90 -15.35 7.96 -13.54
N ASP A 91 -14.50 7.06 -13.02
CA ASP A 91 -13.43 7.41 -12.10
C ASP A 91 -12.15 7.72 -12.87
N LYS A 92 -11.78 9.00 -12.91
CA LYS A 92 -10.62 9.47 -13.65
C LYS A 92 -9.30 9.22 -12.93
N ASP A 93 -9.34 8.99 -11.63
CA ASP A 93 -8.14 8.83 -10.81
C ASP A 93 -7.63 7.39 -10.92
N ILE A 94 -8.43 6.41 -10.47
CA ILE A 94 -8.04 4.98 -10.48
C ILE A 94 -8.64 4.26 -11.69
N GLY A 95 -9.94 4.41 -11.91
CA GLY A 95 -10.70 3.72 -12.95
C GLY A 95 -11.38 2.46 -12.46
N THR A 96 -12.36 1.98 -13.22
CA THR A 96 -13.13 0.76 -12.91
C THR A 96 -12.66 -0.39 -13.80
N VAL A 97 -12.52 -1.59 -13.23
CA VAL A 97 -12.16 -2.77 -14.02
C VAL A 97 -13.29 -3.15 -14.97
N ASP A 98 -12.95 -3.34 -16.25
CA ASP A 98 -13.88 -3.49 -17.38
C ASP A 98 -13.71 -4.82 -18.12
N ASN A 99 -12.94 -5.75 -17.56
CA ASN A 99 -12.83 -7.13 -18.03
C ASN A 99 -12.69 -8.12 -16.86
N SER A 100 -12.78 -9.41 -17.17
CA SER A 100 -12.37 -10.47 -16.26
C SER A 100 -11.32 -11.34 -16.95
N MET A 101 -10.14 -11.42 -16.34
CA MET A 101 -9.05 -12.30 -16.81
C MET A 101 -9.31 -13.76 -16.43
N LEU A 102 -10.17 -13.99 -15.45
CA LEU A 102 -10.56 -15.29 -14.93
C LEU A 102 -12.09 -15.40 -15.00
N PRO A 103 -12.70 -15.62 -16.18
CA PRO A 103 -14.16 -15.72 -16.28
C PRO A 103 -14.73 -16.92 -15.51
N ASP A 104 -13.95 -17.99 -15.39
CA ASP A 104 -14.25 -19.21 -14.64
C ASP A 104 -13.35 -19.32 -13.38
N PRO A 105 -13.75 -20.08 -12.33
CA PRO A 105 -12.94 -20.35 -11.14
C PRO A 105 -11.79 -21.32 -11.39
N THR A 106 -10.90 -20.93 -12.30
CA THR A 106 -9.69 -21.67 -12.62
C THR A 106 -8.60 -20.72 -13.08
N LEU A 107 -7.34 -21.03 -12.76
CA LEU A 107 -6.17 -20.33 -13.30
C LEU A 107 -5.72 -20.91 -14.65
N LYS A 108 -6.44 -21.89 -15.20
CA LYS A 108 -6.09 -22.53 -16.46
C LYS A 108 -6.00 -21.47 -17.57
N ASN A 109 -4.86 -21.45 -18.27
CA ASN A 109 -4.52 -20.50 -19.33
C ASN A 109 -4.24 -19.06 -18.88
N TYR A 110 -4.23 -18.75 -17.58
CA TYR A 110 -3.75 -17.48 -17.07
C TYR A 110 -2.26 -17.59 -16.70
N ILE A 111 -1.48 -16.60 -17.11
CA ILE A 111 -0.04 -16.53 -16.81
C ILE A 111 0.19 -15.26 -16.01
N PHE A 112 0.68 -15.42 -14.78
CA PHE A 112 1.06 -14.29 -13.95
C PHE A 112 2.29 -13.58 -14.53
N PRO A 113 2.40 -12.25 -14.34
CA PRO A 113 3.62 -11.52 -14.69
C PRO A 113 4.84 -12.08 -13.96
N ASP A 114 6.00 -12.03 -14.61
CA ASP A 114 7.26 -12.41 -13.97
C ASP A 114 7.74 -11.28 -13.03
N PRO A 115 7.82 -11.51 -11.71
CA PRO A 115 8.33 -10.49 -10.80
C PRO A 115 9.80 -10.18 -11.08
N TYR A 116 10.60 -11.14 -11.56
CA TYR A 116 12.04 -11.03 -11.81
C TYR A 116 12.41 -10.48 -13.19
N LYS A 117 11.43 -10.02 -13.97
CA LYS A 117 11.64 -9.48 -15.31
C LYS A 117 12.74 -8.39 -15.30
N PRO A 118 13.82 -8.53 -16.09
CA PRO A 118 14.92 -7.56 -16.12
C PRO A 118 14.43 -6.14 -16.45
N GLY A 119 14.95 -5.15 -15.72
CA GLY A 119 14.61 -3.74 -15.89
C GLY A 119 13.58 -3.19 -14.90
N ARG A 120 12.92 -4.05 -14.11
CA ARG A 120 11.83 -3.64 -13.20
C ARG A 120 12.29 -2.64 -12.14
N PHE A 121 13.55 -2.73 -11.74
CA PHE A 121 14.20 -1.86 -10.74
C PHE A 121 15.22 -0.89 -11.37
N ASP A 122 15.14 -0.61 -12.68
CA ASP A 122 16.02 0.37 -13.31
C ASP A 122 15.84 1.77 -12.71
N GLY A 123 16.95 2.39 -12.28
CA GLY A 123 16.96 3.70 -11.62
C GLY A 123 16.61 3.66 -10.12
N TYR A 124 16.35 2.48 -9.56
CA TYR A 124 15.98 2.33 -8.15
C TYR A 124 17.13 2.69 -7.21
N GLU A 125 18.36 2.24 -7.49
CA GLU A 125 19.56 2.61 -6.72
C GLU A 125 19.79 4.13 -6.73
N ASP A 126 19.73 4.77 -7.91
CA ASP A 126 19.88 6.22 -8.03
C ASP A 126 18.83 6.98 -7.21
N PHE A 127 17.59 6.49 -7.18
CA PHE A 127 16.53 7.07 -6.36
C PHE A 127 16.85 6.95 -4.87
N VAL A 128 17.29 5.76 -4.43
CA VAL A 128 17.67 5.51 -3.03
C VAL A 128 18.80 6.44 -2.61
N GLN A 129 19.86 6.55 -3.42
CA GLN A 129 21.00 7.41 -3.14
C GLN A 129 20.64 8.90 -3.10
N LYS A 130 19.68 9.35 -3.92
CA LYS A 130 19.19 10.74 -3.93
C LYS A 130 18.30 11.07 -2.72
N ASN A 131 17.65 10.08 -2.11
CA ASN A 131 16.67 10.27 -1.03
C ASN A 131 17.10 9.66 0.31
N LYS A 132 18.40 9.42 0.51
CA LYS A 132 18.98 8.80 1.71
C LYS A 132 18.67 9.53 3.03
N ASP A 133 18.28 10.80 2.99
CA ASP A 133 17.81 11.57 4.17
C ASP A 133 16.34 11.29 4.54
N LYS A 134 15.54 10.72 3.64
CA LYS A 134 14.12 10.39 3.80
C LYS A 134 13.91 8.92 4.11
N PHE A 135 12.76 8.57 4.70
CA PHE A 135 12.35 7.19 4.94
C PHE A 135 11.83 6.56 3.63
N ILE A 136 12.56 5.59 3.09
CA ILE A 136 12.32 5.04 1.75
C ILE A 136 11.39 3.83 1.84
N VAL A 137 10.29 3.86 1.10
CA VAL A 137 9.22 2.87 1.20
C VAL A 137 8.92 2.26 -0.17
N HIS A 138 9.14 0.95 -0.31
CA HIS A 138 8.71 0.22 -1.50
C HIS A 138 7.21 -0.09 -1.43
N ALA A 139 6.42 0.50 -2.33
CA ALA A 139 4.97 0.30 -2.35
C ALA A 139 4.54 -0.77 -3.35
N ILE A 140 3.69 -1.70 -2.91
CA ILE A 140 2.99 -2.69 -3.71
C ILE A 140 1.50 -2.38 -3.61
N GLY A 141 0.96 -1.67 -4.60
CA GLY A 141 -0.49 -1.42 -4.73
C GLY A 141 -1.22 -2.62 -5.31
N PHE A 142 -2.53 -2.72 -5.08
CA PHE A 142 -3.36 -3.87 -5.46
C PHE A 142 -2.66 -5.17 -5.06
N SER A 143 -2.36 -5.32 -3.77
CA SER A 143 -1.39 -6.31 -3.32
C SER A 143 -2.01 -7.69 -3.17
N LEU A 144 -3.28 -7.86 -2.80
CA LEU A 144 -3.79 -9.21 -2.55
C LEU A 144 -5.27 -9.39 -2.89
N PHE A 145 -6.18 -9.02 -1.98
CA PHE A 145 -7.62 -9.08 -2.25
C PHE A 145 -7.98 -8.21 -3.45
N GLU A 146 -7.37 -7.02 -3.52
CA GLU A 146 -7.56 -6.12 -4.62
C GLU A 146 -7.11 -6.69 -5.95
N ARG A 147 -5.92 -7.29 -5.99
CA ARG A 147 -5.46 -7.97 -7.21
C ARG A 147 -6.42 -9.07 -7.61
N ALA A 148 -6.88 -9.88 -6.66
CA ALA A 148 -7.81 -10.96 -6.95
C ALA A 148 -9.11 -10.46 -7.57
N TRP A 149 -9.73 -9.39 -7.03
CA TRP A 149 -10.97 -8.88 -7.62
C TRP A 149 -10.74 -8.18 -8.95
N THR A 150 -9.55 -7.60 -9.20
CA THR A 150 -9.23 -7.05 -10.53
C THR A 150 -9.12 -8.12 -11.62
N LEU A 151 -8.85 -9.37 -11.23
CA LEU A 151 -8.73 -10.50 -12.16
C LEU A 151 -10.04 -11.27 -12.33
N ARG A 152 -10.81 -11.46 -11.25
CA ARG A 152 -12.03 -12.28 -11.24
C ARG A 152 -13.34 -11.48 -11.29
N GLY A 153 -13.30 -10.21 -10.92
CA GLY A 153 -14.46 -9.39 -10.57
C GLY A 153 -14.84 -9.57 -9.10
N MET A 154 -15.25 -8.47 -8.46
CA MET A 154 -15.57 -8.41 -7.03
C MET A 154 -16.68 -9.41 -6.62
N GLU A 155 -17.82 -9.37 -7.30
CA GLU A 155 -18.97 -10.23 -6.98
C GLU A 155 -18.62 -11.72 -7.10
N ASN A 156 -18.00 -12.10 -8.23
CA ASN A 156 -17.56 -13.47 -8.46
C ASN A 156 -16.57 -13.95 -7.39
N LEU A 157 -15.56 -13.14 -7.07
CA LEU A 157 -14.56 -13.49 -6.05
C LEU A 157 -15.22 -13.70 -4.68
N LEU A 158 -16.15 -12.82 -4.28
CA LEU A 158 -16.87 -12.95 -3.01
C LEU A 158 -17.75 -14.20 -2.99
N MET A 159 -18.43 -14.52 -4.10
CA MET A 159 -19.17 -15.79 -4.23
C MET A 159 -18.23 -17.01 -4.14
N ASP A 160 -17.07 -16.97 -4.79
CA ASP A 160 -16.12 -18.08 -4.78
C ASP A 160 -15.48 -18.33 -3.43
N MET A 161 -15.36 -17.31 -2.56
CA MET A 161 -14.91 -17.53 -1.18
C MET A 161 -15.78 -18.56 -0.44
N ILE A 162 -17.03 -18.73 -0.90
CA ILE A 162 -17.99 -19.73 -0.39
C ILE A 162 -18.07 -20.93 -1.33
N LEU A 163 -18.28 -20.70 -2.62
CA LEU A 163 -18.59 -21.76 -3.60
C LEU A 163 -17.36 -22.50 -4.12
N ASN A 164 -16.23 -21.81 -4.27
CA ASN A 164 -14.99 -22.33 -4.86
C ASN A 164 -13.76 -21.97 -4.01
N PRO A 165 -13.74 -22.29 -2.69
CA PRO A 165 -12.71 -21.80 -1.78
C PRO A 165 -11.28 -22.24 -2.16
N SER A 166 -11.13 -23.44 -2.72
CA SER A 166 -9.82 -23.93 -3.18
C SER A 166 -9.25 -23.10 -4.33
N PHE A 167 -10.11 -22.63 -5.25
CA PHE A 167 -9.69 -21.71 -6.30
C PHE A 167 -9.24 -20.36 -5.72
N VAL A 168 -9.98 -19.81 -4.76
CA VAL A 168 -9.61 -18.55 -4.12
C VAL A 168 -8.28 -18.67 -3.38
N GLU A 169 -8.05 -19.79 -2.69
CA GLU A 169 -6.78 -20.08 -2.04
C GLU A 169 -5.63 -20.13 -3.06
N GLU A 170 -5.81 -20.85 -4.17
CA GLU A 170 -4.84 -20.95 -5.25
C GLU A 170 -4.52 -19.58 -5.87
N LEU A 171 -5.55 -18.80 -6.21
CA LEU A 171 -5.41 -17.45 -6.78
C LEU A 171 -4.62 -16.54 -5.85
N LEU A 172 -5.00 -16.47 -4.57
CA LEU A 172 -4.35 -15.61 -3.61
C LEU A 172 -2.92 -16.07 -3.30
N ASP A 173 -2.65 -17.38 -3.27
CA ASP A 173 -1.28 -17.89 -3.11
C ASP A 173 -0.39 -17.54 -4.32
N LYS A 174 -0.91 -17.56 -5.55
CA LYS A 174 -0.17 -17.09 -6.74
C LYS A 174 0.12 -15.59 -6.72
N ILE A 175 -0.81 -14.78 -6.22
CA ILE A 175 -0.57 -13.35 -6.01
C ILE A 175 0.52 -13.13 -4.95
N VAL A 176 0.50 -13.91 -3.85
CA VAL A 176 1.57 -13.87 -2.82
C VAL A 176 2.91 -14.28 -3.40
N GLU A 177 2.97 -15.35 -4.21
CA GLU A 177 4.22 -15.77 -4.88
C GLU A 177 4.82 -14.63 -5.71
N TYR A 178 3.99 -13.94 -6.50
CA TYR A 178 4.41 -12.76 -7.26
C TYR A 178 4.97 -11.66 -6.33
N ASN A 179 4.21 -11.27 -5.31
CA ASN A 179 4.64 -10.21 -4.38
C ASN A 179 5.90 -10.57 -3.62
N LEU A 180 6.08 -11.83 -3.23
CA LEU A 180 7.31 -12.30 -2.56
C LEU A 180 8.53 -12.11 -3.47
N GLY A 181 8.41 -12.35 -4.78
CA GLY A 181 9.48 -12.08 -5.74
C GLY A 181 9.77 -10.58 -5.93
N ILE A 182 8.75 -9.72 -5.84
CA ILE A 182 8.92 -8.27 -5.83
C ILE A 182 9.63 -7.80 -4.56
N ILE A 183 9.16 -8.24 -3.38
CA ILE A 183 9.76 -7.94 -2.08
C ILE A 183 11.22 -8.42 -2.07
N GLU A 184 11.50 -9.62 -2.57
CA GLU A 184 12.87 -10.14 -2.61
C GLU A 184 13.81 -9.21 -3.38
N GLN A 185 13.40 -8.69 -4.53
CA GLN A 185 14.21 -7.76 -5.30
C GLN A 185 14.32 -6.39 -4.65
N ALA A 186 13.22 -5.87 -4.10
CA ALA A 186 13.21 -4.59 -3.40
C ALA A 186 14.15 -4.61 -2.17
N THR A 187 14.23 -5.74 -1.46
CA THR A 187 15.10 -5.91 -0.28
C THR A 187 16.59 -5.95 -0.59
N LYS A 188 16.99 -5.91 -1.87
CA LYS A 188 18.40 -5.79 -2.29
C LYS A 188 18.92 -4.35 -2.21
N PHE A 189 18.03 -3.37 -2.06
CA PHE A 189 18.34 -1.95 -1.99
C PHE A 189 18.21 -1.42 -0.55
N ASP A 190 18.86 -0.30 -0.23
CA ASP A 190 18.78 0.36 1.08
C ASP A 190 17.45 1.11 1.30
N ILE A 191 16.37 0.34 1.40
CA ILE A 191 15.03 0.83 1.75
C ILE A 191 14.77 0.67 3.25
N ASP A 192 13.76 1.35 3.77
CA ASP A 192 13.40 1.29 5.18
C ASP A 192 12.12 0.47 5.45
N ALA A 193 11.25 0.32 4.44
CA ALA A 193 9.98 -0.37 4.61
C ALA A 193 9.37 -0.90 3.30
N CYS A 194 8.42 -1.82 3.45
CA CYS A 194 7.45 -2.16 2.41
C CYS A 194 6.05 -1.68 2.79
N TYR A 195 5.31 -1.17 1.81
CA TYR A 195 3.94 -0.69 1.95
C TYR A 195 3.03 -1.51 1.04
N PHE A 196 1.91 -1.98 1.57
CA PHE A 196 0.93 -2.78 0.85
C PHE A 196 -0.37 -2.01 0.69
N GLY A 197 -0.87 -1.89 -0.53
CA GLY A 197 -2.22 -1.43 -0.85
C GLY A 197 -3.18 -2.60 -0.90
N ASP A 198 -4.17 -2.68 -0.01
CA ASP A 198 -5.24 -3.68 -0.10
C ASP A 198 -6.46 -3.25 0.72
N ASP A 199 -7.54 -2.83 0.06
CA ASP A 199 -8.74 -2.34 0.73
C ASP A 199 -9.71 -3.46 1.12
N TRP A 200 -10.00 -3.55 2.42
CA TRP A 200 -10.90 -4.57 2.99
C TRP A 200 -12.16 -3.99 3.64
N GLY A 201 -12.14 -2.72 4.01
CA GLY A 201 -13.20 -2.06 4.73
C GLY A 201 -14.22 -1.41 3.81
N GLN A 202 -15.42 -1.23 4.35
CA GLN A 202 -16.47 -0.37 3.81
C GLN A 202 -16.86 0.66 4.88
N GLN A 203 -17.96 1.40 4.71
CA GLN A 203 -18.40 2.38 5.72
C GLN A 203 -18.59 1.75 7.12
N HIS A 204 -19.04 0.49 7.17
CA HIS A 204 -19.23 -0.27 8.40
C HIS A 204 -18.72 -1.70 8.24
N GLY A 205 -17.63 -2.04 8.93
CA GLY A 205 -16.99 -3.35 8.90
C GLY A 205 -16.34 -3.72 7.56
N LEU A 206 -16.08 -5.02 7.39
CA LEU A 206 -15.33 -5.59 6.27
C LEU A 206 -16.22 -6.04 5.11
N ILE A 207 -15.74 -5.87 3.88
CA ILE A 207 -16.41 -6.27 2.62
C ILE A 207 -16.77 -7.76 2.62
N MET A 208 -15.81 -8.62 2.98
CA MET A 208 -15.98 -10.08 3.05
C MET A 208 -16.35 -10.60 4.45
N GLY A 209 -16.44 -9.70 5.43
CA GLY A 209 -16.55 -10.07 6.84
C GLY A 209 -15.28 -10.71 7.43
N PRO A 210 -15.16 -10.71 8.77
CA PRO A 210 -13.91 -11.05 9.46
C PRO A 210 -13.53 -12.54 9.34
N ASN A 211 -14.51 -13.43 9.23
CA ASN A 211 -14.25 -14.87 9.13
C ASN A 211 -13.58 -15.24 7.79
N LEU A 212 -14.06 -14.66 6.68
CA LEU A 212 -13.45 -14.89 5.37
C LEU A 212 -12.10 -14.18 5.27
N TRP A 213 -11.95 -12.98 5.85
CA TRP A 213 -10.65 -12.31 5.93
C TRP A 213 -9.61 -13.16 6.68
N ARG A 214 -9.98 -13.72 7.84
CA ARG A 214 -9.10 -14.63 8.61
C ARG A 214 -8.72 -15.90 7.85
N LYS A 215 -9.64 -16.45 7.07
CA LYS A 215 -9.42 -17.67 6.29
C LYS A 215 -8.51 -17.40 5.08
N PHE A 216 -8.84 -16.37 4.29
CA PHE A 216 -8.23 -16.17 2.97
C PHE A 216 -7.11 -15.14 2.97
N ILE A 217 -7.22 -14.06 3.74
CA ILE A 217 -6.34 -12.90 3.63
C ILE A 217 -5.23 -12.94 4.69
N LYS A 218 -5.60 -13.10 5.98
CA LYS A 218 -4.64 -13.07 7.11
C LYS A 218 -3.41 -13.96 6.93
N PRO A 219 -3.53 -15.25 6.55
CA PRO A 219 -2.37 -16.14 6.46
C PRO A 219 -1.39 -15.69 5.38
N ARG A 220 -1.91 -15.06 4.33
CA ARG A 220 -1.17 -14.60 3.14
C ARG A 220 -0.48 -13.27 3.39
N LEU A 221 -1.16 -12.34 4.06
CA LEU A 221 -0.52 -11.13 4.59
C LEU A 221 0.63 -11.48 5.52
N LYS A 222 0.42 -12.41 6.46
CA LYS A 222 1.47 -12.85 7.38
C LYS A 222 2.71 -13.36 6.63
N LYS A 223 2.54 -14.18 5.59
CA LYS A 223 3.67 -14.65 4.75
C LYS A 223 4.47 -13.47 4.16
N MET A 224 3.79 -12.46 3.63
CA MET A 224 4.43 -11.27 3.06
C MET A 224 5.12 -10.43 4.14
N TYR A 225 4.45 -10.20 5.27
CA TYR A 225 5.01 -9.42 6.39
C TYR A 225 6.24 -10.10 6.98
N ASP A 226 6.17 -11.42 7.22
CA ASP A 226 7.31 -12.21 7.69
C ASP A 226 8.51 -12.08 6.73
N ARG A 227 8.29 -12.03 5.41
CA ARG A 227 9.37 -11.85 4.44
C ARG A 227 10.02 -10.47 4.53
N VAL A 228 9.23 -9.41 4.74
CA VAL A 228 9.72 -8.04 4.93
C VAL A 228 10.52 -7.94 6.23
N HIS A 229 9.98 -8.49 7.33
CA HIS A 229 10.64 -8.51 8.63
C HIS A 229 11.96 -9.28 8.64
N LYS A 230 12.07 -10.37 7.87
CA LYS A 230 13.35 -11.10 7.68
C LYS A 230 14.46 -10.23 7.11
N SER A 231 14.12 -9.13 6.43
CA SER A 231 15.07 -8.13 5.92
C SER A 231 15.25 -6.94 6.87
N ASN A 232 14.75 -7.00 8.11
CA ASN A 232 14.77 -5.91 9.11
C ASN A 232 14.10 -4.61 8.64
N LEU A 233 13.08 -4.73 7.79
CA LEU A 233 12.30 -3.60 7.27
C LEU A 233 10.96 -3.48 7.99
N PHE A 234 10.40 -2.28 7.98
CA PHE A 234 9.03 -2.06 8.50
C PHE A 234 7.96 -2.46 7.48
N VAL A 235 6.78 -2.82 7.99
CA VAL A 235 5.56 -3.13 7.22
C VAL A 235 4.53 -2.03 7.44
N LEU A 236 4.08 -1.41 6.35
CA LEU A 236 2.99 -0.45 6.31
C LEU A 236 1.84 -1.06 5.50
N GLN A 237 0.60 -0.85 5.92
CA GLN A 237 -0.59 -1.34 5.21
C GLN A 237 -1.56 -0.20 4.99
N HIS A 238 -2.00 -0.04 3.74
CA HIS A 238 -3.18 0.70 3.36
C HIS A 238 -4.40 -0.22 3.40
N SER A 239 -5.49 0.21 4.03
CA SER A 239 -6.82 -0.31 3.76
C SER A 239 -7.85 0.76 4.10
N CYS A 240 -8.63 1.19 3.12
CA CYS A 240 -9.78 2.05 3.32
C CYS A 240 -10.89 1.35 4.13
N GLY A 241 -11.76 2.18 4.71
CA GLY A 241 -12.98 1.77 5.41
C GLY A 241 -12.76 1.40 6.88
N ASP A 242 -13.83 0.94 7.52
CA ASP A 242 -13.81 0.49 8.91
C ASP A 242 -13.24 -0.92 9.02
N ILE A 243 -11.95 -1.00 9.38
CA ILE A 243 -11.24 -2.24 9.65
C ILE A 243 -10.91 -2.44 11.12
N LYS A 244 -11.57 -1.70 12.03
CA LYS A 244 -11.21 -1.66 13.46
C LYS A 244 -11.11 -3.06 14.09
N GLU A 245 -11.99 -3.97 13.68
CA GLU A 245 -12.02 -5.35 14.18
C GLU A 245 -10.78 -6.18 13.84
N LEU A 246 -10.00 -5.77 12.83
CA LEU A 246 -8.78 -6.45 12.39
C LEU A 246 -7.52 -5.95 13.12
N ILE A 247 -7.56 -4.79 13.78
CA ILE A 247 -6.35 -4.16 14.36
C ILE A 247 -5.56 -5.11 15.28
N PRO A 248 -6.17 -5.86 16.23
CA PRO A 248 -5.42 -6.80 17.06
C PRO A 248 -4.69 -7.87 16.22
N GLU A 249 -5.33 -8.36 15.17
CA GLU A 249 -4.79 -9.41 14.32
C GLU A 249 -3.71 -8.90 13.37
N LEU A 250 -3.83 -7.64 12.93
CA LEU A 250 -2.81 -6.96 12.14
C LEU A 250 -1.53 -6.73 12.96
N ILE A 251 -1.67 -6.32 14.23
CA ILE A 251 -0.54 -6.22 15.16
C ILE A 251 0.12 -7.59 15.36
N ASP A 252 -0.68 -8.64 15.59
CA ASP A 252 -0.21 -10.02 15.79
C ASP A 252 0.62 -10.55 14.61
N ILE A 253 0.23 -10.23 13.38
CA ILE A 253 1.00 -10.64 12.18
C ILE A 253 2.15 -9.68 11.83
N GLY A 254 2.38 -8.63 12.64
CA GLY A 254 3.56 -7.78 12.55
C GLY A 254 3.38 -6.46 11.77
N LEU A 255 2.16 -5.93 11.67
CA LEU A 255 1.96 -4.61 11.08
C LEU A 255 2.63 -3.51 11.93
N ASN A 256 3.40 -2.60 11.31
CA ASN A 256 4.00 -1.46 12.01
C ASN A 256 3.21 -0.17 11.86
N VAL A 257 2.60 0.07 10.68
CA VAL A 257 1.81 1.27 10.42
C VAL A 257 0.52 0.93 9.70
N LEU A 258 -0.60 1.43 10.23
CA LEU A 258 -1.87 1.43 9.53
C LEU A 258 -2.11 2.78 8.82
N ASN A 259 -2.47 2.70 7.56
CA ASN A 259 -2.89 3.79 6.69
C ASN A 259 -4.17 3.36 5.94
N PRO A 260 -5.04 4.29 5.51
CA PRO A 260 -5.21 5.60 6.11
C PRO A 260 -5.87 5.47 7.49
N PHE A 261 -5.50 6.35 8.42
CA PHE A 261 -6.21 6.46 9.69
C PHE A 261 -7.40 7.42 9.52
N GLN A 262 -8.56 6.90 9.11
CA GLN A 262 -9.72 7.68 8.64
C GLN A 262 -10.71 8.02 9.77
N PRO A 263 -10.80 9.29 10.22
CA PRO A 263 -11.75 9.70 11.26
C PRO A 263 -13.23 9.58 10.87
N GLU A 264 -13.54 9.49 9.58
CA GLU A 264 -14.91 9.46 9.05
C GLU A 264 -15.59 8.11 9.29
N VAL A 265 -14.81 7.04 9.39
CA VAL A 265 -15.29 5.65 9.51
C VAL A 265 -14.79 4.96 10.77
N MET A 266 -13.78 5.50 11.45
CA MET A 266 -13.20 4.93 12.66
C MET A 266 -13.15 5.92 13.82
N ASP A 267 -13.43 5.45 15.05
CA ASP A 267 -13.12 6.20 16.27
C ASP A 267 -11.60 6.20 16.53
N VAL A 268 -10.94 7.20 15.96
CA VAL A 268 -9.49 7.37 16.03
C VAL A 268 -8.97 7.61 17.46
N TYR A 269 -9.79 8.17 18.35
CA TYR A 269 -9.39 8.39 19.74
C TYR A 269 -9.38 7.08 20.53
N ASP A 270 -10.44 6.28 20.38
CA ASP A 270 -10.51 4.95 20.97
C ASP A 270 -9.41 4.03 20.45
N ILE A 271 -9.19 4.01 19.12
CA ILE A 271 -8.12 3.22 18.51
C ILE A 271 -6.75 3.67 19.02
N LYS A 272 -6.48 4.99 19.08
CA LYS A 272 -5.19 5.48 19.59
C LYS A 272 -4.99 5.14 21.07
N LYS A 273 -6.06 5.20 21.88
CA LYS A 273 -6.03 4.82 23.30
C LYS A 273 -5.70 3.34 23.49
N ASN A 274 -6.32 2.46 22.71
CA ASN A 274 -6.21 1.01 22.88
C ASN A 274 -4.95 0.42 22.21
N TYR A 275 -4.53 0.97 21.06
CA TYR A 275 -3.48 0.36 20.22
C TYR A 275 -2.28 1.26 19.96
N GLY A 276 -2.30 2.52 20.37
CA GLY A 276 -1.26 3.51 20.06
C GLY A 276 0.13 3.26 20.66
N LYS A 277 0.29 2.22 21.48
CA LYS A 277 1.57 1.71 22.01
C LYS A 277 2.14 0.54 21.21
N HIS A 278 1.35 -0.02 20.30
CA HIS A 278 1.67 -1.24 19.54
C HIS A 278 1.67 -1.00 18.03
N LEU A 279 0.87 -0.03 17.56
CA LEU A 279 0.70 0.30 16.15
C LEU A 279 0.86 1.81 15.94
N ALA A 280 1.63 2.18 14.92
CA ALA A 280 1.67 3.56 14.43
C ALA A 280 0.53 3.80 13.44
N PHE A 281 0.07 5.04 13.36
CA PHE A 281 -1.05 5.42 12.49
C PHE A 281 -0.60 6.54 11.57
N TRP A 282 -0.86 6.38 10.28
CA TRP A 282 -0.59 7.39 9.26
C TRP A 282 -1.92 7.82 8.63
N GLY A 283 -2.29 9.07 8.85
CA GLY A 283 -3.54 9.66 8.40
C GLY A 283 -4.05 10.63 9.47
N GLY A 284 -5.35 10.64 9.72
CA GLY A 284 -6.02 11.49 10.70
C GLY A 284 -6.47 12.83 10.15
N LEU A 285 -6.38 13.02 8.83
CA LEU A 285 -6.88 14.19 8.11
C LEU A 285 -7.86 13.71 7.05
N SER A 286 -9.08 14.26 7.10
CA SER A 286 -10.06 14.12 6.01
C SER A 286 -9.52 14.84 4.78
N THR A 287 -9.64 14.22 3.61
CA THR A 287 -9.38 14.84 2.30
C THR A 287 -10.65 14.92 1.49
#